data_AF-A0A061S4B8-F1
#
_entry.id   AF-A0A061S4B8-F1
#
_cell.length_a   1.000
_cell.length_b   1.000
_cell.length_c   1.000
_cell.angle_alpha   90.00
_cell.angle_beta   90.00
_cell.angle_gamma   90.00
#
_symmetry.space_group_name_H-M   'P 1'
#
loop_
_entity.id
_entity.type
_entity.pdbx_description
1 polymer ?
#
loop_
_entity_poly.entity_id
_entity_poly.type
_entity_poly.pdbx_seq_one_letter_code
_entity_poly.pdbx_strand_id
1 'polypeptide(L)'
;LSHSVCHDLRKMLRGCMTSGTGQAASRGWSSSKAGGKTGTSDACRDVWFAGFVQGLTACVWLGMDDNTPLEGTGASIAAPIW
;
A
#
# COMPACT_ATOMS: atom_id res chain seq x y z
N LEU A 1 -13.25 -15.08 -7.96
CA LEU A 1 -12.22 -15.56 -7.00
C LEU A 1 -12.91 -16.48 -6.01
N SER A 2 -12.34 -17.65 -5.70
CA SER A 2 -12.90 -18.51 -4.65
C SER A 2 -12.71 -17.87 -3.27
N HIS A 3 -13.51 -18.29 -2.29
CA HIS A 3 -13.41 -17.78 -0.93
C HIS A 3 -12.01 -18.02 -0.32
N SER A 4 -11.40 -19.18 -0.61
CA SER A 4 -10.04 -19.52 -0.18
C SER A 4 -9.00 -18.57 -0.77
N VAL A 5 -9.06 -18.30 -2.08
CA VAL A 5 -8.10 -17.40 -2.74
C VAL A 5 -8.20 -15.98 -2.19
N CYS A 6 -9.41 -15.45 -1.98
CA CYS A 6 -9.58 -14.14 -1.36
C CYS A 6 -9.01 -14.08 0.06
N HIS A 7 -9.23 -15.13 0.86
CA HIS A 7 -8.72 -15.21 2.21
C HIS A 7 -7.18 -15.25 2.22
N ASP A 8 -6.56 -16.03 1.34
CA ASP A 8 -5.11 -16.15 1.26
C ASP A 8 -4.47 -14.85 0.74
N LEU A 9 -5.09 -14.18 -0.24
CA LEU A 9 -4.68 -12.85 -0.69
C LEU A 9 -4.73 -11.81 0.44
N ARG A 10 -5.79 -11.80 1.24
CA ARG A 10 -5.88 -10.89 2.40
C ARG A 10 -4.78 -11.17 3.42
N LYS A 11 -4.42 -12.43 3.64
CA LYS A 11 -3.28 -12.80 4.52
C LYS A 11 -1.95 -12.31 3.96
N MET A 12 -1.70 -12.49 2.67
CA MET A 12 -0.46 -12.02 2.03
C MET A 12 -0.34 -10.49 2.08
N LEU A 13 -1.42 -9.76 1.80
CA LEU A 13 -1.45 -8.29 1.86
C LEU A 13 -1.33 -7.73 3.28
N ARG A 14 -1.79 -8.47 4.30
CA ARG A 14 -1.46 -8.16 5.70
C ARG A 14 0.04 -8.29 5.95
N GLY A 15 0.66 -9.38 5.45
CA GLY A 15 2.09 -9.60 5.53
C GLY A 15 2.91 -8.43 4.97
N CYS A 16 2.48 -7.86 3.85
CA CYS A 16 3.11 -6.66 3.29
C CYS A 16 3.11 -5.45 4.25
N MET A 17 2.08 -5.30 5.08
CA MET A 17 1.97 -4.22 6.06
C MET A 17 2.62 -4.55 7.40
N THR A 18 2.72 -5.82 7.80
CA THR A 18 3.30 -6.17 9.11
C THR A 18 4.81 -6.40 9.03
N SER A 19 5.30 -6.94 7.92
CA SER A 19 6.69 -7.37 7.76
C SER A 19 7.28 -7.03 6.39
N GLY A 20 6.61 -6.18 5.61
CA GLY A 20 7.03 -5.80 4.26
C GLY A 20 7.12 -4.29 4.08
N THR A 21 7.12 -3.85 2.82
CA THR A 21 7.27 -2.44 2.45
C THR A 21 6.08 -1.55 2.81
N GLY A 22 4.94 -2.14 3.18
CA GLY A 22 3.75 -1.40 3.65
C GLY A 22 3.75 -1.08 5.14
N GLN A 23 4.86 -1.32 5.86
CA GLN A 23 4.93 -1.11 7.31
C GLN A 23 4.54 0.29 7.76
N ALA A 24 4.86 1.31 6.97
CA ALA A 24 4.51 2.69 7.32
C ALA A 24 2.98 2.91 7.45
N ALA A 25 2.18 2.24 6.62
CA ALA A 25 0.71 2.28 6.62
C ALA A 25 0.07 1.52 7.80
N SER A 26 0.84 0.67 8.50
CA SER A 26 0.32 -0.11 9.63
C SER A 26 0.14 0.71 10.91
N ARG A 27 0.75 1.90 11.01
CA ARG A 27 0.75 2.72 12.24
C ARG A 27 -0.63 3.22 12.64
N GLY A 28 -1.54 3.39 11.68
CA GLY A 28 -2.91 3.85 11.93
C GLY A 28 -3.92 2.75 12.28
N TRP A 29 -3.54 1.47 12.20
CA TRP A 29 -4.49 0.35 12.21
C TRP A 29 -4.01 -0.85 13.03
N SER A 30 -4.93 -1.59 13.64
CA SER A 30 -4.60 -2.91 14.18
C SER A 30 -4.24 -3.85 13.03
N SER A 31 -3.07 -4.48 13.11
CA SER A 31 -2.48 -5.42 12.14
C SER A 31 -3.39 -6.59 11.73
N SER A 32 -4.45 -6.85 12.48
CA SER A 32 -5.41 -7.95 12.23
C SER A 32 -6.50 -7.62 11.20
N LYS A 33 -6.71 -6.35 10.83
CA LYS A 33 -7.87 -5.95 9.99
C LYS A 33 -7.51 -5.16 8.72
N ALA A 34 -6.26 -4.73 8.56
CA ALA A 34 -5.81 -3.96 7.41
C ALA A 34 -4.89 -4.78 6.48
N GLY A 35 -4.95 -4.56 5.18
CA GLY A 35 -4.02 -5.15 4.22
C GLY A 35 -3.79 -4.20 3.05
N GLY A 36 -2.59 -4.20 2.48
CA GLY A 36 -2.26 -3.28 1.42
C GLY A 36 -0.94 -3.56 0.74
N LYS A 37 -0.69 -2.84 -0.35
CA LYS A 37 0.49 -3.03 -1.18
C LYS A 37 1.02 -1.68 -1.67
N THR A 38 2.33 -1.54 -1.58
CA THR A 38 3.11 -0.46 -2.19
C THR A 38 3.27 -0.67 -3.70
N GLY A 39 3.30 0.42 -4.44
CA GLY A 39 3.77 0.45 -5.82
C GLY A 39 4.65 1.67 -6.08
N THR A 40 5.56 1.52 -7.03
CA THR A 40 6.55 2.51 -7.43
C THR A 40 6.87 2.24 -8.89
N SER A 41 6.66 3.21 -9.77
CA SER A 41 7.02 3.09 -11.18
C SER A 41 8.53 3.30 -11.38
N ASP A 42 9.00 3.06 -12.59
CA ASP A 42 10.40 3.27 -12.95
C ASP A 42 10.85 4.71 -12.66
N ALA A 43 12.09 4.84 -12.17
CA ALA A 43 12.66 6.11 -11.74
C ALA A 43 11.79 6.89 -10.73
N CYS A 44 10.92 6.22 -9.97
CA CYS A 44 10.10 6.81 -8.92
C CYS A 44 9.18 7.96 -9.40
N ARG A 45 8.69 7.90 -10.64
CA ARG A 45 7.81 8.96 -11.18
C ARG A 45 6.41 8.92 -10.57
N ASP A 46 5.93 7.72 -10.28
CA ASP A 46 4.67 7.46 -9.62
C ASP A 46 4.92 6.58 -8.40
N VAL A 47 4.31 6.97 -7.28
CA VAL A 47 4.33 6.19 -6.05
C VAL A 47 2.91 6.05 -5.52
N TRP A 48 2.55 4.86 -5.08
CA TRP A 48 1.22 4.64 -4.52
C TRP A 48 1.20 3.59 -3.42
N PHE A 49 0.14 3.66 -2.63
CA PHE A 49 -0.25 2.62 -1.69
C PHE A 49 -1.75 2.36 -1.83
N ALA A 50 -2.09 1.12 -2.15
CA ALA A 50 -3.48 0.67 -2.21
C ALA A 50 -3.73 -0.27 -1.03
N GLY A 51 -4.75 0.02 -0.23
CA GLY A 51 -5.06 -0.75 0.96
C GLY A 51 -6.55 -0.82 1.28
N PHE A 52 -6.88 -1.72 2.20
CA PHE A 52 -8.23 -1.91 2.71
C PHE A 52 -8.23 -2.12 4.22
N VAL A 53 -9.34 -1.78 4.84
CA VAL A 53 -9.75 -2.17 6.20
C VAL A 53 -11.15 -2.78 6.16
N GLN A 54 -11.77 -3.04 7.30
CA GLN A 54 -13.14 -3.55 7.34
C GLN A 54 -14.11 -2.47 6.82
N GLY A 55 -14.73 -2.72 5.66
CA GLY A 55 -15.76 -1.85 5.08
C GLY A 55 -15.23 -0.66 4.27
N LEU A 56 -13.91 -0.50 4.12
CA LEU A 56 -13.30 0.60 3.37
C LEU A 56 -12.09 0.13 2.57
N THR A 57 -11.99 0.61 1.33
CA THR A 57 -10.82 0.48 0.46
C THR A 57 -10.43 1.88 0.02
N ALA A 58 -9.15 2.20 0.08
CA ALA A 58 -8.62 3.49 -0.34
C ALA A 58 -7.27 3.31 -1.04
N CYS A 59 -6.92 4.26 -1.89
CA CYS A 59 -5.65 4.33 -2.58
C CYS A 59 -5.10 5.75 -2.46
N VAL A 60 -3.81 5.87 -2.14
CA VAL A 60 -3.07 7.13 -2.19
C VAL A 60 -2.07 7.02 -3.32
N TRP A 61 -2.07 7.99 -4.23
CA TRP A 61 -1.11 8.12 -5.32
C TRP A 61 -0.46 9.51 -5.25
N LEU A 62 0.84 9.55 -5.54
CA LEU A 62 1.59 10.79 -5.73
C LEU A 62 2.44 10.64 -6.99
N GLY A 63 2.51 11.74 -7.74
CA GLY A 63 3.32 11.91 -8.93
C GLY A 63 3.40 13.41 -9.25
N MET A 64 4.37 13.78 -10.07
CA MET A 64 4.48 15.16 -10.56
C MET A 64 3.73 15.27 -11.89
N ASP A 65 2.98 16.37 -12.09
CA ASP A 65 2.20 16.57 -13.32
C ASP A 65 3.08 16.63 -14.58
N ASP A 66 4.34 17.08 -14.44
CA ASP A 66 5.34 17.10 -15.50
C ASP A 66 6.13 15.77 -15.63
N ASN A 67 5.68 14.74 -14.91
CA ASN A 67 6.27 13.41 -14.85
C ASN A 67 7.72 13.38 -14.33
N THR A 68 8.20 14.44 -13.66
CA THR A 68 9.53 14.41 -13.05
C THR A 68 9.62 13.38 -11.91
N PRO A 69 10.79 12.74 -11.70
CA PRO A 69 11.00 11.79 -10.61
C PRO A 69 10.71 12.38 -9.22
N LEU A 70 10.07 11.59 -8.35
CA LEU A 70 9.98 11.90 -6.92
C LEU A 70 11.21 11.40 -6.16
N GLU A 71 11.57 12.09 -5.09
CA GLU A 71 12.59 11.63 -4.14
C GLU A 71 11.98 10.66 -3.10
N GLY A 72 11.65 9.44 -3.53
CA GLY A 72 11.18 8.39 -2.64
C GLY A 72 10.37 7.30 -3.34
N THR A 73 9.84 6.36 -2.55
CA THR A 73 9.06 5.22 -3.05
C THR A 73 7.64 5.24 -2.48
N GLY A 74 6.79 4.33 -2.95
CA GLY A 74 5.46 4.10 -2.37
C GLY A 74 5.52 3.75 -0.88
N ALA A 75 6.62 3.14 -0.41
CA ALA A 75 6.81 2.81 0.99
C ALA A 75 7.10 4.05 1.87
N SER A 76 7.83 5.04 1.35
CA SER A 76 8.27 6.21 2.12
C SER A 76 7.34 7.42 1.97
N ILE A 77 6.58 7.50 0.88
CA ILE A 77 5.71 8.65 0.58
C ILE A 77 4.23 8.28 0.70
N ALA A 78 3.74 7.36 -0.14
CA ALA A 78 2.31 7.06 -0.21
C ALA A 78 1.79 6.26 1.00
N ALA A 79 2.55 5.26 1.46
CA ALA A 79 2.16 4.40 2.58
C ALA A 79 1.96 5.13 3.92
N PRO A 80 2.77 6.13 4.34
CA PRO A 80 2.48 6.88 5.58
C PRO A 80 1.33 7.88 5.46
N ILE A 81 0.89 8.22 4.25
CA ILE A 81 -0.27 9.12 4.02
C ILE A 81 -1.58 8.32 4.08
N TRP A 82 -1.57 7.08 3.58
CA TRP A 82 -2.71 6.15 3.65
C TRP A 82 -2.95 5.66 5.09
#